data_AF-A0A800IR75-F1
#
_entry.id   AF-A0A800IR75-F1
#
_cell.length_a   1.000
_cell.length_b   1.000
_cell.length_c   1.000
_cell.angle_alpha   90.00
_cell.angle_beta   90.00
_cell.angle_gamma   90.00
#
_symmetry.space_group_name_H-M   'P 1'
#
loop_
_entity.id
_entity.type
_entity.pdbx_description
1 polymer ?
#
loop_
_entity_poly.entity_id
_entity_poly.type
_entity_poly.pdbx_seq_one_letter_code
_entity_poly.pdbx_strand_id
1 'polypeptide(L)'
;FQSQGTFLSSIGSKYIGEFQQGKKNGFGTYIINTSSNGERYVGEFKNDMFEGFGTYNFPNGSVYTGEFKEGLFHGDGIYTLSDGTEFEGFFEFGEFIHSH
;
A
#
# COMPACT_ATOMS: atom_id res chain seq x y z
N PHE A 1 4.79 7.09 22.47
CA PHE A 1 3.43 7.59 22.20
C PHE A 1 3.01 7.11 20.83
N GLN A 2 2.04 6.20 20.78
CA GLN A 2 1.29 5.89 19.56
C GLN A 2 0.08 6.81 19.54
N SER A 3 -0.17 7.48 18.43
CA SER A 3 -1.32 8.38 18.26
C SER A 3 -2.06 8.04 16.99
N GLN A 4 -3.38 7.97 17.04
CA GLN A 4 -4.24 7.92 15.86
C GLN A 4 -4.39 9.34 15.31
N GLY A 5 -4.33 9.52 13.99
CA GLY A 5 -4.42 10.85 13.40
C GLY A 5 -4.78 10.84 11.91
N THR A 6 -5.13 12.02 11.42
CA THR A 6 -5.24 12.29 9.99
C THR A 6 -4.13 13.27 9.59
N PHE A 7 -3.36 12.93 8.56
CA PHE A 7 -2.43 13.84 7.91
C PHE A 7 -2.97 14.20 6.52
N LEU A 8 -2.95 15.49 6.20
CA LEU A 8 -3.31 16.03 4.89
C LEU A 8 -2.09 16.77 4.34
N SER A 9 -1.62 16.38 3.17
CA SER A 9 -0.57 17.11 2.47
C SER A 9 -1.16 18.26 1.63
N SER A 10 -0.34 19.25 1.31
CA SER A 10 -0.68 20.35 0.41
C SER A 10 -1.04 19.90 -1.01
N ILE A 11 -0.66 18.68 -1.39
CA ILE A 11 -0.92 18.06 -2.70
C ILE A 11 -2.15 17.13 -2.70
N GLY A 12 -2.96 17.17 -1.64
CA GLY A 12 -4.23 16.43 -1.57
C GLY A 12 -4.10 14.95 -1.19
N SER A 13 -2.91 14.48 -0.81
CA SER A 13 -2.76 13.15 -0.22
C SER A 13 -3.22 13.14 1.24
N LYS A 14 -3.88 12.06 1.64
CA LYS A 14 -4.46 11.86 2.97
C LYS A 14 -3.93 10.57 3.57
N TYR A 15 -3.47 10.64 4.81
CA TYR A 15 -3.21 9.46 5.63
C TYR A 15 -4.16 9.47 6.82
N ILE A 16 -4.73 8.31 7.14
CA ILE A 16 -5.53 8.06 8.34
C ILE A 16 -4.98 6.81 8.99
N GLY A 17 -4.46 6.92 10.21
CA GLY A 17 -3.92 5.76 10.89
C GLY A 17 -3.03 6.11 12.06
N GLU A 18 -2.20 5.15 12.41
CA GLU A 18 -1.31 5.20 13.54
C GLU A 18 0.01 5.94 13.24
N PHE A 19 0.44 6.75 14.20
CA PHE A 19 1.73 7.41 14.19
C PHE A 19 2.54 7.00 15.41
N GLN A 20 3.83 6.79 15.20
CA GLN A 20 4.83 6.62 16.25
C GLN A 20 5.99 7.57 15.98
N GLN A 21 6.33 8.41 16.97
CA GLN A 21 7.40 9.42 16.85
C GLN A 21 7.24 10.34 15.62
N GLY A 22 5.99 10.70 15.29
CA GLY A 22 5.66 11.57 14.15
C GLY A 22 5.70 10.89 12.77
N LYS A 23 6.03 9.59 12.71
CA LYS A 23 6.03 8.81 11.47
C LYS A 23 4.85 7.85 11.43
N LYS A 24 4.30 7.58 10.24
CA LYS A 24 3.27 6.54 10.04
C LYS A 24 3.86 5.19 10.47
N ASN A 25 3.20 4.53 11.40
CA ASN A 25 3.63 3.25 11.97
C ASN A 25 2.41 2.51 12.50
N GLY A 26 2.25 1.23 12.17
CA GLY A 26 1.02 0.46 12.47
C GLY A 26 0.04 0.52 11.31
N PHE A 27 -1.23 0.20 11.54
CA PHE A 27 -2.21 0.12 10.46
C PHE A 27 -2.68 1.51 10.00
N GLY A 28 -2.88 1.67 8.70
CA GLY A 28 -3.40 2.91 8.16
C GLY A 28 -3.95 2.81 6.75
N THR A 29 -4.58 3.90 6.33
CA THR A 29 -5.03 4.12 4.95
C THR A 29 -4.32 5.35 4.40
N TYR A 30 -3.65 5.19 3.27
CA TYR A 30 -3.04 6.29 2.52
C TYR A 30 -3.76 6.46 1.18
N ILE A 31 -4.14 7.69 0.85
CA ILE A 31 -4.89 8.03 -0.36
C ILE A 31 -4.16 9.17 -1.05
N ILE A 32 -3.91 9.05 -2.36
CA ILE A 32 -3.33 10.11 -3.18
C ILE A 32 -4.34 10.49 -4.26
N ASN A 33 -4.84 11.73 -4.22
CA ASN A 33 -5.84 12.24 -5.18
C ASN A 33 -5.17 13.08 -6.28
N THR A 34 -4.20 12.53 -6.99
CA THR A 34 -3.45 13.24 -8.04
C THR A 34 -3.99 12.99 -9.45
N SER A 35 -4.78 11.94 -9.65
CA SER A 35 -5.31 11.50 -10.95
C SER A 35 -6.84 11.32 -10.89
N SER A 36 -7.51 11.21 -12.04
CA SER A 36 -8.95 10.89 -12.11
C SER A 36 -9.32 9.62 -11.35
N ASN A 37 -8.37 8.69 -11.24
CA ASN A 37 -8.41 7.50 -10.39
C ASN A 37 -7.24 7.60 -9.40
N GLY A 38 -7.49 8.02 -8.17
CA GLY A 38 -6.45 8.17 -7.15
C GLY A 38 -5.78 6.85 -6.78
N GLU A 39 -4.63 6.93 -6.12
CA GLU A 39 -3.96 5.76 -5.51
C GLU A 39 -4.48 5.54 -4.10
N ARG A 40 -4.58 4.28 -3.68
CA ARG A 40 -4.96 3.97 -2.31
C ARG A 40 -4.20 2.77 -1.78
N TYR A 41 -3.59 2.91 -0.61
CA TYR A 41 -3.02 1.81 0.15
C TYR A 41 -3.77 1.63 1.47
N VAL A 42 -4.03 0.38 1.86
CA VAL A 42 -4.50 -0.02 3.19
C VAL A 42 -3.64 -1.15 3.68
N GLY A 43 -3.02 -0.98 4.84
CA GLY A 43 -2.16 -2.02 5.39
C GLY A 43 -1.28 -1.48 6.50
N GLU A 44 -0.21 -2.21 6.78
CA GLU A 44 0.75 -1.83 7.81
C GLU A 44 1.76 -0.81 7.28
N PHE A 45 2.21 0.04 8.19
CA PHE A 45 3.23 1.03 7.96
C PHE A 45 4.37 0.84 8.95
N LYS A 46 5.59 1.10 8.50
CA LYS A 46 6.77 1.20 9.34
C LYS A 46 7.65 2.34 8.87
N ASN A 47 7.89 3.31 9.74
CA ASN A 47 8.71 4.49 9.41
C ASN A 47 8.32 5.18 8.09
N ASP A 48 7.02 5.44 7.90
CA ASP A 48 6.43 6.07 6.70
C ASP A 48 6.38 5.20 5.43
N MET A 49 6.92 3.97 5.45
CA MET A 49 6.86 3.02 4.34
C MET A 49 5.72 2.01 4.53
N PHE A 50 5.19 1.48 3.42
CA PHE A 50 4.34 0.29 3.45
C PHE A 50 5.18 -0.91 3.89
N GLU A 51 4.64 -1.70 4.80
CA GLU A 51 5.30 -2.86 5.39
C GLU A 51 4.24 -3.92 5.67
N GLY A 52 4.62 -5.17 5.92
CA GLY A 52 3.69 -6.23 6.34
C GLY A 52 2.61 -6.48 5.29
N PHE A 53 1.40 -6.85 5.72
CA PHE A 53 0.32 -7.12 4.78
C PHE A 53 -0.46 -5.86 4.41
N GLY A 54 -0.82 -5.74 3.12
CA GLY A 54 -1.65 -4.65 2.66
C GLY A 54 -2.29 -4.87 1.29
N THR A 55 -3.14 -3.93 0.92
CA THR A 55 -3.77 -3.82 -0.39
C THR A 55 -3.43 -2.46 -0.99
N TYR A 56 -2.88 -2.46 -2.20
CA TYR A 56 -2.58 -1.27 -2.97
C TYR A 56 -3.44 -1.23 -4.24
N ASN A 57 -4.24 -0.18 -4.39
CA ASN A 57 -5.07 0.11 -5.55
C ASN A 57 -4.33 1.11 -6.43
N PHE A 58 -4.06 0.71 -7.66
CA PHE A 58 -3.37 1.50 -8.65
C PHE A 58 -4.33 2.44 -9.42
N PRO A 59 -3.82 3.53 -10.01
CA PRO A 59 -4.62 4.45 -10.83
C PRO A 59 -5.21 3.80 -12.08
N ASN A 60 -4.54 2.76 -12.60
CA ASN A 60 -5.00 2.01 -13.77
C ASN A 60 -6.15 1.03 -13.45
N GLY A 61 -6.58 0.95 -12.18
CA GLY A 61 -7.62 0.05 -11.71
C GLY A 61 -7.12 -1.33 -11.27
N SER A 62 -5.83 -1.63 -11.47
CA SER A 62 -5.23 -2.85 -10.91
C SER A 62 -5.15 -2.78 -9.38
N VAL A 63 -5.08 -3.93 -8.74
CA VAL A 63 -4.98 -4.08 -7.29
C VAL A 63 -3.88 -5.10 -6.98
N TYR A 64 -3.05 -4.81 -6.00
CA TYR A 64 -2.17 -5.81 -5.38
C TYR A 64 -2.61 -6.03 -3.93
N THR A 65 -2.73 -7.29 -3.52
CA THR A 65 -2.93 -7.68 -2.11
C THR A 65 -1.89 -8.71 -1.73
N GLY A 66 -1.07 -8.42 -0.73
CA GLY A 66 0.05 -9.28 -0.35
C GLY A 66 0.98 -8.62 0.65
N GLU A 67 2.19 -9.13 0.75
CA GLU A 67 3.21 -8.58 1.64
C GLU A 67 3.94 -7.39 1.01
N PHE A 68 4.39 -6.50 1.89
CA PHE A 68 5.16 -5.31 1.57
C PHE A 68 6.40 -5.26 2.44
N LYS A 69 7.50 -4.82 1.84
CA LYS A 69 8.75 -4.58 2.54
C LYS A 69 9.41 -3.34 1.99
N GLU A 70 9.68 -2.36 2.86
CA GLU A 70 10.29 -1.08 2.48
C GLU A 70 9.55 -0.37 1.32
N GLY A 71 8.22 -0.49 1.29
CA GLY A 71 7.36 0.13 0.27
C GLY A 71 7.18 -0.66 -1.02
N LEU A 72 7.83 -1.82 -1.18
CA LEU A 72 7.75 -2.67 -2.38
C LEU A 72 6.93 -3.92 -2.11
N PHE A 73 6.32 -4.47 -3.16
CA PHE A 73 5.70 -5.79 -3.10
C PHE A 73 6.75 -6.85 -2.76
N HIS A 74 6.38 -7.75 -1.87
CA HIS A 74 7.26 -8.80 -1.38
C HIS A 74 6.44 -10.03 -1.03
N GLY A 75 7.10 -11.16 -0.82
CA GLY A 75 6.47 -12.38 -0.32
C GLY A 75 5.33 -12.87 -1.20
N ASP A 76 4.34 -13.50 -0.58
CA ASP A 76 3.17 -14.00 -1.29
C ASP A 76 2.17 -12.88 -1.57
N GLY A 77 1.62 -12.85 -2.79
CA GLY A 77 0.63 -11.86 -3.16
C GLY A 77 -0.21 -12.22 -4.38
N ILE A 78 -1.30 -11.47 -4.53
CA ILE A 78 -2.22 -11.53 -5.66
C ILE A 78 -2.22 -10.17 -6.34
N TYR A 79 -1.88 -10.15 -7.62
CA TYR A 79 -2.00 -8.99 -8.48
C TYR A 79 -3.19 -9.15 -9.42
N THR A 80 -4.21 -8.32 -9.25
CA THR A 80 -5.43 -8.31 -10.06
C THR A 80 -5.36 -7.15 -11.06
N LEU A 81 -5.42 -7.44 -12.35
CA LEU A 81 -5.54 -6.45 -13.40
C LEU A 81 -6.92 -5.79 -13.38
N SER A 82 -7.04 -4.62 -14.02
CA SER A 82 -8.31 -3.89 -14.10
C SER A 82 -9.41 -4.62 -14.88
N ASP A 83 -9.06 -5.64 -15.67
CA ASP A 83 -10.01 -6.54 -16.34
C ASP A 83 -10.45 -7.73 -15.47
N GLY A 84 -9.92 -7.85 -14.25
CA GLY A 84 -10.20 -8.92 -13.29
C GLY A 84 -9.28 -10.14 -13.41
N THR A 85 -8.30 -10.14 -14.31
CA THR A 85 -7.30 -11.21 -14.39
C THR A 85 -6.41 -11.20 -13.15
N GLU A 86 -6.26 -12.34 -12.49
CA GLU A 86 -5.47 -12.49 -11.27
C GLU A 86 -4.16 -13.24 -11.52
N PHE A 87 -3.08 -12.76 -10.91
CA PHE A 87 -1.78 -13.40 -10.86
C PHE A 87 -1.40 -13.62 -9.40
N GLU A 88 -1.45 -14.87 -8.97
CA GLU A 88 -0.98 -15.29 -7.66
C GLU A 88 0.45 -15.79 -7.75
N GLY A 89 1.32 -15.31 -6.87
CA GLY A 89 2.70 -15.77 -6.82
C GLY A 89 3.57 -15.02 -5.83
N PHE A 90 4.87 -15.29 -5.93
CA PHE A 90 5.89 -14.71 -5.06
C PHE A 90 6.52 -13.47 -5.70
N PHE A 91 6.67 -12.41 -4.90
CA PHE A 91 7.24 -11.13 -5.29
C PHE A 91 8.53 -10.82 -4.50
N GLU A 92 9.53 -10.27 -5.17
CA GLU A 92 10.75 -9.79 -4.51
C GLU A 92 11.20 -8.46 -5.12
N PHE A 93 11.49 -7.47 -4.27
CA PHE A 93 11.86 -6.10 -4.69
C PHE A 93 10.88 -5.45 -5.69
N GLY A 94 9.59 -5.76 -5.57
CA GLY A 94 8.55 -5.24 -6.47
C GLY A 94 8.37 -6.03 -7.77
N GLU A 95 9.18 -7.06 -8.01
CA GLU A 95 9.15 -7.87 -9.23
C GLU A 95 8.45 -9.21 -8.97
N PHE A 96 7.70 -9.69 -9.96
CA PHE A 96 7.12 -11.03 -9.94
C PHE A 96 8.20 -12.08 -10.20
N ILE A 97 8.33 -13.06 -9.31
CA ILE A 97 9.38 -14.09 -9.39
C ILE A 97 8.85 -15.39 -9.97
N HIS A 98 7.79 -15.96 -9.39
CA HIS A 98 7.13 -17.17 -9.88
C HIS A 98 5.68 -17.22 -9.42
N SER A 99 4.84 -17.92 -10.21
CA SER A 99 3.46 -18.20 -9.80
C SER A 99 3.43 -19.35 -8.80
N HIS A 100 2.33 -19.43 -8.05
CA HIS A 100 1.95 -20.67 -7.39
C HIS A 100 1.48 -21.74 -8.39
#